data_AF-A0A1J5L9J7-F1
#
_entry.id   AF-A0A1J5L9J7-F1
#
_cell.length_a   1.000
_cell.length_b   1.000
_cell.length_c   1.000
_cell.angle_alpha   90.00
_cell.angle_beta   90.00
_cell.angle_gamma   90.00
#
_symmetry.space_group_name_H-M   'P 1'
#
loop_
_entity.id
_entity.type
_entity.pdbx_description
1 polymer ?
#
loop_
_entity_poly.entity_id
_entity_poly.type
_entity_poly.pdbx_seq_one_letter_code
_entity_poly.pdbx_strand_id
1 'polypeptide(L)'
;MFIFVLQTIWLYISELAGKDLDIVVIGKFLLYFAPKMVPLVLPLTILVASLMVFGQFSENYEFAAMKSTGISLHRAMKGLSFFIFGLAFTVFLFANNVIPWAEYKSYNLRKNIAKKKPAMAIAEGQFNELGDFNIKVESKSGDRGQYLENVVIHKKKAQKRGNYTVIVAKTGELMSSIDSDLLQLELKDGNYYDEVISNKAKKDKNKPHVKSAFSSYIINVDLAELDEVDLSEENYSNRYNMLKVSELNYKIDTLYQDQVNNYKELSQTLSNRSTVKALNNNINVLKPIDSVFKGDVLSLYRTSEKVQVLNLALNSINSTRQILDGRIKEQEISKRWLNKHIVALHEKYALALACIILFFVGAPLGAIIRKGGLGLPMIIAVLVFLIYHFIGIFAKNSATDGTLNPVLASWMSTLVMFPLSVSLTLRATKDRGLFEFDEFIRPIKRVFKFKTKSEDDEFRTSHSFFLEYHNSRLIDILKHKNEHSTEEVNYAFDILMDRGVNFHQLENVGVPLGQEIVKAEQQYYDIKAYSKFAYIFYLIGGILIILHFVFKNNKISEFIVPARDLSIIAFVVSIFYMFVMYSLSRKFYNSIKSPNLNLNFILFLIGIPFYGISHFLLKNRILGDLKKRCLQLLK
;
A
#
# COMPACT_ATOMS: atom_id res chain seq x y z
N MET A 1 -17.71 12.82 -9.83
CA MET A 1 -18.62 12.68 -8.67
C MET A 1 -19.74 11.68 -8.98
N PHE A 2 -20.57 11.91 -9.99
CA PHE A 2 -21.69 11.03 -10.39
C PHE A 2 -21.33 9.53 -10.44
N ILE A 3 -20.23 9.15 -11.10
CA ILE A 3 -19.75 7.76 -11.18
C ILE A 3 -19.57 7.14 -9.77
N PHE A 4 -18.99 7.88 -8.83
CA PHE A 4 -18.76 7.40 -7.46
C PHE A 4 -20.06 7.29 -6.66
N VAL A 5 -21.03 8.17 -6.93
CA VAL A 5 -22.38 8.08 -6.32
C VAL A 5 -23.10 6.83 -6.82
N LEU A 6 -23.05 6.55 -8.13
CA LEU A 6 -23.60 5.32 -8.69
C LEU A 6 -22.93 4.05 -8.12
N GLN A 7 -21.59 4.07 -8.00
CA GLN A 7 -20.86 2.98 -7.34
C GLN A 7 -21.31 2.81 -5.88
N THR A 8 -21.63 3.90 -5.18
CA THR A 8 -22.13 3.86 -3.80
C THR A 8 -23.52 3.20 -3.73
N ILE A 9 -24.42 3.51 -4.66
CA ILE A 9 -25.73 2.85 -4.75
C ILE A 9 -25.54 1.34 -4.90
N TRP A 10 -24.63 0.93 -5.78
CA TRP A 10 -24.32 -0.49 -5.99
C TRP A 10 -23.71 -1.14 -4.74
N LEU A 11 -22.73 -0.49 -4.10
CA LEU A 11 -22.07 -1.00 -2.89
C LEU A 11 -23.05 -1.21 -1.73
N TYR A 12 -24.07 -0.35 -1.62
CA TYR A 12 -25.06 -0.39 -0.55
C TYR A 12 -26.44 -0.90 -1.02
N ILE A 13 -26.50 -1.63 -2.15
CA ILE A 13 -27.77 -2.09 -2.70
C ILE A 13 -28.50 -3.02 -1.73
N SER A 14 -27.80 -3.87 -0.98
CA SER A 14 -28.39 -4.74 0.05
C SER A 14 -28.92 -3.97 1.27
N GLU A 15 -28.36 -2.79 1.56
CA GLU A 15 -28.86 -1.92 2.63
C GLU A 15 -30.08 -1.11 2.18
N LEU A 16 -30.25 -0.89 0.88
CA LEU A 16 -31.26 0.00 0.31
C LEU A 16 -32.44 -0.73 -0.36
N ALA A 17 -32.17 -1.84 -1.06
CA ALA A 17 -33.16 -2.59 -1.82
C ALA A 17 -33.94 -3.57 -0.92
N GLY A 18 -35.24 -3.73 -1.18
CA GLY A 18 -36.12 -4.65 -0.44
C GLY A 18 -36.55 -4.16 0.95
N LYS A 19 -36.21 -2.92 1.32
CA LYS A 19 -36.51 -2.34 2.64
C LYS A 19 -37.49 -1.15 2.59
N ASP A 20 -38.45 -1.13 1.66
CA ASP A 20 -39.46 -0.06 1.44
C ASP A 20 -39.02 1.34 1.87
N LEU A 21 -37.81 1.74 1.46
CA LEU A 21 -37.24 3.03 1.84
C LEU A 21 -37.87 4.12 0.98
N ASP A 22 -38.36 5.17 1.63
CA ASP A 22 -38.78 6.38 0.94
C ASP A 22 -37.63 6.92 0.09
N ILE A 23 -37.93 7.31 -1.16
CA ILE A 23 -36.97 7.88 -2.11
C ILE A 23 -36.25 9.10 -1.51
N VAL A 24 -36.92 9.85 -0.63
CA VAL A 24 -36.33 10.98 0.10
C VAL A 24 -35.21 10.53 1.05
N VAL A 25 -35.37 9.38 1.70
CA VAL A 25 -34.36 8.79 2.59
C VAL A 25 -33.14 8.35 1.79
N ILE A 26 -33.35 7.72 0.64
CA ILE A 26 -32.27 7.33 -0.29
C ILE A 26 -31.53 8.57 -0.79
N GLY A 27 -32.26 9.63 -1.18
CA GLY A 27 -31.66 10.90 -1.59
C GLY A 27 -30.82 11.55 -0.48
N LYS A 28 -31.32 11.59 0.75
CA LYS A 28 -30.55 12.08 1.93
C LYS A 28 -29.31 11.24 2.19
N PHE A 29 -29.41 9.92 2.05
CA PHE A 29 -28.28 9.01 2.20
C PHE A 29 -27.16 9.32 1.20
N LEU A 30 -27.50 9.45 -0.09
CA LEU A 30 -26.53 9.77 -1.13
C LEU A 30 -25.91 11.16 -0.93
N LEU A 31 -26.70 12.15 -0.51
CA LEU A 31 -26.22 13.49 -0.23
C LEU A 31 -25.23 13.51 0.94
N TYR A 32 -25.51 12.78 2.03
CA TYR A 32 -24.56 12.67 3.15
C TYR A 32 -23.35 11.80 2.83
N PHE A 33 -23.44 10.88 1.88
CA PHE A 33 -22.29 10.07 1.47
C PHE A 33 -21.35 10.82 0.51
N ALA A 34 -21.86 11.75 -0.31
CA ALA A 34 -21.07 12.44 -1.33
C ALA A 34 -19.82 13.17 -0.79
N PRO A 35 -19.85 13.91 0.33
CA PRO A 35 -18.66 14.55 0.90
C PRO A 35 -17.54 13.55 1.26
N LYS A 36 -17.88 12.32 1.65
CA LYS A 36 -16.91 11.26 1.98
C LYS A 36 -16.03 10.86 0.79
N MET A 37 -16.54 11.03 -0.42
CA MET A 37 -15.83 10.66 -1.65
C MET A 37 -14.92 11.78 -2.17
N VAL A 38 -15.01 13.00 -1.63
CA VAL A 38 -14.19 14.15 -2.06
C VAL A 38 -12.69 13.87 -2.00
N PRO A 39 -12.13 13.23 -0.93
CA PRO A 39 -10.71 12.91 -0.87
C PRO A 39 -10.21 12.04 -2.03
N LEU A 40 -11.09 11.23 -2.61
CA LEU A 40 -10.77 10.36 -3.74
C LEU A 40 -10.94 11.07 -5.09
N VAL A 41 -12.05 11.79 -5.25
CA VAL A 41 -12.44 12.39 -6.53
C VAL A 41 -11.69 13.66 -6.84
N LEU A 42 -11.41 14.48 -5.82
CA LEU A 42 -10.84 15.80 -6.03
C LEU A 42 -9.41 15.78 -6.58
N PRO A 43 -8.46 14.99 -6.02
CA PRO A 43 -7.11 14.93 -6.55
C PRO A 43 -7.05 14.43 -8.00
N LEU A 44 -7.89 13.44 -8.34
CA LEU A 44 -8.07 12.95 -9.71
C LEU A 44 -8.57 14.06 -10.63
N THR A 45 -9.59 14.80 -10.22
CA THR A 45 -10.21 15.85 -11.04
C THR A 45 -9.22 16.97 -11.34
N ILE A 46 -8.45 17.41 -10.33
CA ILE A 46 -7.42 18.44 -10.50
C ILE A 46 -6.32 17.97 -11.46
N LEU A 47 -5.84 16.73 -11.29
CA LEU A 47 -4.82 16.16 -12.15
C LEU A 47 -5.29 16.06 -13.60
N VAL A 48 -6.49 15.50 -13.84
CA VAL A 48 -7.05 15.35 -15.19
C VAL A 48 -7.32 16.72 -15.82
N ALA A 49 -7.96 17.64 -15.09
CA ALA A 49 -8.30 18.96 -15.63
C ALA A 49 -7.06 19.77 -15.98
N SER A 50 -6.06 19.82 -15.09
CA SER A 50 -4.80 20.51 -15.38
C SER A 50 -4.06 19.90 -16.56
N LEU A 51 -3.99 18.57 -16.65
CA LEU A 51 -3.30 17.90 -17.75
C LEU A 51 -4.03 18.15 -19.08
N MET A 52 -5.36 18.11 -19.09
CA MET A 52 -6.16 18.40 -20.28
C MET A 52 -6.02 19.85 -20.75
N VAL A 53 -6.14 20.84 -19.85
CA VAL A 53 -6.06 22.26 -20.22
C VAL A 53 -4.69 22.61 -20.80
N PHE A 54 -3.60 22.22 -20.11
CA PHE A 54 -2.25 22.50 -20.61
C PHE A 54 -1.86 21.62 -21.80
N GLY A 55 -2.45 20.41 -21.92
CA GLY A 55 -2.33 19.56 -23.10
C GLY A 55 -2.96 20.20 -24.33
N GLN A 56 -4.16 20.77 -24.20
CA GLN A 56 -4.84 21.49 -25.29
C GLN A 56 -4.08 22.74 -25.71
N PHE A 57 -3.54 23.53 -24.76
CA PHE A 57 -2.67 24.65 -25.11
C PHE A 57 -1.45 24.23 -25.92
N SER A 58 -0.89 23.05 -25.64
CA SER A 58 0.22 22.50 -26.41
C SER A 58 -0.20 21.91 -27.76
N GLU A 59 -1.36 21.27 -27.85
CA GLU A 59 -1.90 20.67 -29.08
C GLU A 59 -2.35 21.74 -30.10
N ASN A 60 -3.01 22.80 -29.62
CA ASN A 60 -3.48 23.92 -30.45
C ASN A 60 -2.37 24.95 -30.78
N TYR A 61 -1.11 24.67 -30.42
CA TYR A 61 0.02 25.59 -30.58
C TYR A 61 -0.13 26.95 -29.87
N GLU A 62 -1.14 27.14 -29.00
CA GLU A 62 -1.32 28.35 -28.21
C GLU A 62 -0.13 28.57 -27.26
N PHE A 63 0.39 27.49 -26.69
CA PHE A 63 1.55 27.54 -25.82
C PHE A 63 2.83 27.95 -26.57
N ALA A 64 2.98 27.52 -27.82
CA ALA A 64 4.07 27.93 -28.69
C ALA A 64 3.95 29.44 -29.03
N ALA A 65 2.75 29.91 -29.36
CA ALA A 65 2.49 31.33 -29.61
C ALA A 65 2.80 32.21 -28.39
N MET A 66 2.39 31.80 -27.19
CA MET A 66 2.72 32.49 -25.93
C MET A 66 4.24 32.61 -25.77
N LYS A 67 4.99 31.53 -26.01
CA LYS A 67 6.46 31.56 -25.91
C LYS A 67 7.12 32.47 -26.93
N SER A 68 6.62 32.53 -28.16
CA SER A 68 7.14 33.46 -29.18
C SER A 68 7.00 34.93 -28.79
N THR A 69 6.04 35.26 -27.91
CA THR A 69 5.90 36.62 -27.33
C THR A 69 6.70 36.84 -26.05
N GLY A 70 7.53 35.87 -25.63
CA GLY A 70 8.35 35.94 -24.42
C GLY A 70 7.63 35.53 -23.12
N ILE A 71 6.42 34.97 -23.21
CA ILE A 71 5.69 34.47 -22.03
C ILE A 71 6.19 33.06 -21.70
N SER A 72 6.83 32.92 -20.52
CA SER A 72 7.31 31.62 -20.03
C SER A 72 6.16 30.74 -19.50
N LEU A 73 6.37 29.41 -19.46
CA LEU A 73 5.43 28.46 -18.87
C LEU A 73 5.01 28.86 -17.45
N HIS A 74 6.00 29.27 -16.66
CA HIS A 74 5.80 29.64 -15.27
C HIS A 74 4.86 30.84 -15.13
N ARG A 75 4.97 31.83 -16.03
CA ARG A 75 4.07 33.00 -16.05
C ARG A 75 2.65 32.61 -16.43
N ALA A 76 2.49 31.70 -17.41
CA ALA A 76 1.18 31.16 -17.80
C ALA A 76 0.52 30.37 -16.65
N MET A 77 1.30 29.58 -15.92
CA MET A 77 0.79 28.79 -14.78
C MET A 77 0.48 29.63 -13.54
N LYS A 78 1.11 30.79 -13.35
CA LYS A 78 1.05 31.58 -12.11
C LYS A 78 -0.38 31.90 -11.64
N GLY A 79 -1.26 32.30 -12.55
CA GLY A 79 -2.66 32.62 -12.21
C GLY A 79 -3.42 31.41 -11.67
N LEU A 80 -3.27 30.28 -12.36
CA LEU A 80 -3.90 29.03 -11.96
C LEU A 80 -3.26 28.42 -10.70
N SER A 81 -1.97 28.69 -10.46
CA SER A 81 -1.31 28.35 -9.20
C SER A 81 -1.91 29.13 -8.03
N PHE A 82 -2.19 30.42 -8.15
CA PHE A 82 -2.85 31.16 -7.07
C PHE A 82 -4.22 30.58 -6.74
N PHE A 83 -4.99 30.23 -7.78
CA PHE A 83 -6.26 29.52 -7.62
C PHE A 83 -6.08 28.18 -6.90
N ILE A 84 -5.07 27.36 -7.25
CA ILE A 84 -4.90 26.04 -6.60
C ILE A 84 -4.53 26.15 -5.12
N PHE A 85 -3.78 27.17 -4.71
CA PHE A 85 -3.49 27.41 -3.29
C PHE A 85 -4.78 27.81 -2.53
N GLY A 86 -5.63 28.66 -3.10
CA GLY A 86 -6.93 29.00 -2.52
C GLY A 86 -7.89 27.80 -2.46
N LEU A 87 -7.88 26.96 -3.50
CA LEU A 87 -8.62 25.71 -3.53
C LEU A 87 -8.13 24.78 -2.41
N ALA A 88 -6.83 24.58 -2.25
CA ALA A 88 -6.27 23.72 -1.21
C ALA A 88 -6.68 24.17 0.21
N PHE A 89 -6.72 25.47 0.47
CA PHE A 89 -7.23 26.00 1.73
C PHE A 89 -8.72 25.66 1.93
N THR A 90 -9.53 25.84 0.88
CA THR A 90 -10.95 25.46 0.89
C THR A 90 -11.14 23.96 1.13
N VAL A 91 -10.30 23.13 0.53
CA VAL A 91 -10.31 21.68 0.70
C VAL A 91 -9.98 21.28 2.11
N PHE A 92 -9.00 21.93 2.74
CA PHE A 92 -8.70 21.70 4.15
C PHE A 92 -9.91 22.04 5.04
N LEU A 93 -10.56 23.18 4.82
CA LEU A 93 -11.77 23.54 5.56
C LEU A 93 -12.91 22.54 5.34
N PHE A 94 -13.08 22.06 4.10
CA PHE A 94 -14.05 21.04 3.76
C PHE A 94 -13.75 19.71 4.45
N ALA A 95 -12.49 19.27 4.44
CA ALA A 95 -12.03 18.04 5.11
C ALA A 95 -12.10 18.12 6.64
N ASN A 96 -11.92 19.32 7.20
CA ASN A 96 -12.03 19.53 8.63
C ASN A 96 -13.47 19.64 9.12
N ASN A 97 -14.38 20.23 8.34
CA ASN A 97 -15.73 20.57 8.81
C ASN A 97 -16.84 19.76 8.13
N VAL A 98 -16.83 19.68 6.80
CA VAL A 98 -17.95 19.10 6.02
C VAL A 98 -17.87 17.58 5.99
N ILE A 99 -16.69 17.00 5.76
CA ILE A 99 -16.51 15.54 5.74
C ILE A 99 -16.92 14.92 7.09
N PRO A 100 -16.46 15.43 8.25
CA PRO A 100 -16.82 14.82 9.54
C PRO A 100 -18.32 14.95 9.86
N TRP A 101 -18.91 16.10 9.54
CA TRP A 101 -20.36 16.31 9.67
C TRP A 101 -21.17 15.33 8.80
N ALA A 102 -20.74 15.14 7.55
CA ALA A 102 -21.36 14.24 6.62
C ALA A 102 -21.22 12.77 7.05
N GLU A 103 -20.04 12.38 7.55
CA GLU A 103 -19.80 11.04 8.11
C GLU A 103 -20.73 10.77 9.30
N TYR A 104 -20.87 11.74 10.21
CA TYR A 104 -21.78 11.64 11.35
C TYR A 104 -23.25 11.50 10.91
N LYS A 105 -23.71 12.33 9.96
CA LYS A 105 -25.09 12.28 9.47
C LYS A 105 -25.38 11.02 8.65
N SER A 106 -24.45 10.60 7.79
CA SER A 106 -24.55 9.36 7.03
C SER A 106 -24.62 8.15 7.95
N TYR A 107 -23.74 8.10 8.96
CA TYR A 107 -23.74 7.02 9.95
C TYR A 107 -25.05 6.94 10.74
N ASN A 108 -25.52 8.07 11.28
CA ASN A 108 -26.79 8.09 12.01
C ASN A 108 -27.98 7.74 11.13
N LEU A 109 -27.98 8.14 9.85
CA LEU A 109 -29.02 7.77 8.92
C LEU A 109 -29.01 6.25 8.64
N ARG A 110 -27.83 5.66 8.41
CA ARG A 110 -27.69 4.20 8.25
C ARG A 110 -28.16 3.45 9.50
N LYS A 111 -27.76 3.92 10.68
CA LYS A 111 -28.22 3.37 11.95
C LYS A 111 -29.74 3.44 12.08
N ASN A 112 -30.34 4.57 11.71
CA ASN A 112 -31.79 4.73 11.73
C ASN A 112 -32.47 3.83 10.69
N ILE A 113 -31.89 3.60 9.52
CA ILE A 113 -32.43 2.65 8.52
C ILE A 113 -32.38 1.21 9.07
N ALA A 114 -31.30 0.82 9.72
CA ALA A 114 -31.17 -0.49 10.36
C ALA A 114 -32.15 -0.66 11.54
N LYS A 115 -32.25 0.36 12.42
CA LYS A 115 -33.08 0.31 13.63
C LYS A 115 -34.57 0.51 13.37
N LYS A 116 -34.97 1.33 12.40
CA LYS A 116 -36.36 1.80 12.34
C LYS A 116 -37.37 0.72 11.98
N LYS A 117 -36.99 -0.44 11.44
CA LYS A 117 -37.96 -1.51 11.15
C LYS A 117 -37.33 -2.91 11.21
N PRO A 118 -37.27 -3.56 12.38
CA PRO A 118 -36.99 -4.99 12.46
C PRO A 118 -37.98 -5.84 11.63
N ALA A 119 -39.22 -5.34 11.45
CA ALA A 119 -40.22 -5.90 10.53
C ALA A 119 -39.79 -5.92 9.05
N MET A 120 -38.78 -5.12 8.64
CA MET A 120 -38.20 -5.17 7.29
C MET A 120 -37.17 -6.28 7.12
N ALA A 121 -36.57 -6.79 8.19
CA ALA A 121 -35.68 -7.95 8.11
C ALA A 121 -36.46 -9.23 7.73
N ILE A 122 -37.77 -9.25 7.96
CA ILE A 122 -38.66 -10.36 7.63
C ILE A 122 -39.45 -10.01 6.37
N ALA A 123 -38.99 -10.43 5.19
CA ALA A 123 -39.77 -10.32 3.96
C ALA A 123 -40.90 -11.37 3.89
N GLU A 124 -42.02 -11.01 3.28
CA GLU A 124 -43.19 -11.87 3.12
C GLU A 124 -42.93 -13.02 2.15
N GLY A 125 -43.50 -14.19 2.43
CA GLY A 125 -43.46 -15.36 1.53
C GLY A 125 -42.12 -16.10 1.45
N GLN A 126 -41.04 -15.57 2.03
CA GLN A 126 -39.71 -16.20 2.04
C GLN A 126 -39.16 -16.44 3.45
N PHE A 127 -38.18 -17.35 3.57
CA PHE A 127 -37.45 -17.55 4.81
C PHE A 127 -36.37 -16.47 4.96
N ASN A 128 -36.36 -15.80 6.11
CA ASN A 128 -35.37 -14.78 6.47
C ASN A 128 -34.59 -15.28 7.69
N GLU A 129 -33.28 -15.11 7.70
CA GLU A 129 -32.43 -15.49 8.85
C GLU A 129 -32.45 -14.37 9.91
N LEU A 130 -32.79 -14.72 11.15
CA LEU A 130 -32.79 -13.85 12.33
C LEU A 130 -32.03 -14.51 13.49
N GLY A 131 -30.74 -14.18 13.60
CA GLY A 131 -29.81 -14.73 14.59
C GLY A 131 -29.70 -16.24 14.42
N ASP A 132 -30.08 -16.99 15.45
CA ASP A 132 -30.00 -18.44 15.50
C ASP A 132 -31.18 -19.17 14.81
N PHE A 133 -32.16 -18.46 14.25
CA PHE A 133 -33.32 -19.07 13.61
C PHE A 133 -33.73 -18.44 12.29
N ASN A 134 -34.40 -19.22 11.44
CA ASN A 134 -34.95 -18.77 10.17
C ASN A 134 -36.47 -18.64 10.32
N ILE A 135 -37.03 -17.48 10.01
CA ILE A 135 -38.46 -17.18 10.11
C ILE A 135 -39.06 -16.97 8.71
N LYS A 136 -40.23 -17.56 8.48
CA LYS A 136 -41.10 -17.31 7.33
C LYS A 136 -42.44 -16.80 7.84
N VAL A 137 -42.96 -15.79 7.16
CA VAL A 137 -44.27 -15.19 7.42
C VAL A 137 -45.02 -15.14 6.10
N GLU A 138 -46.31 -15.45 6.10
CA GLU A 138 -47.12 -15.45 4.88
C GLU A 138 -47.52 -14.03 4.46
N SER A 139 -48.06 -13.25 5.40
CA SER A 139 -48.48 -11.86 5.20
C SER A 139 -48.14 -11.02 6.44
N LYS A 140 -47.95 -9.71 6.26
CA LYS A 140 -47.80 -8.76 7.37
C LYS A 140 -48.81 -7.63 7.25
N SER A 141 -49.18 -7.06 8.40
CA SER A 141 -50.10 -5.93 8.47
C SER A 141 -49.75 -4.94 9.59
N GLY A 142 -50.38 -3.77 9.56
CA GLY A 142 -50.15 -2.65 10.48
C GLY A 142 -49.14 -1.61 9.99
N ASP A 143 -49.15 -0.42 10.60
CA ASP A 143 -48.34 0.75 10.17
C ASP A 143 -46.82 0.51 10.16
N ARG A 144 -46.35 -0.43 10.99
CA ARG A 144 -44.95 -0.86 11.06
C ARG A 144 -44.73 -2.27 10.50
N GLY A 145 -45.75 -2.92 9.96
CA GLY A 145 -45.73 -4.34 9.59
C GLY A 145 -45.54 -5.26 10.80
N GLN A 146 -46.04 -4.84 11.97
CA GLN A 146 -45.81 -5.52 13.25
C GLN A 146 -46.65 -6.78 13.45
N TYR A 147 -47.78 -6.90 12.75
CA TYR A 147 -48.64 -8.07 12.83
C TYR A 147 -48.26 -9.05 11.72
N LEU A 148 -48.03 -10.30 12.10
CA LEU A 148 -47.55 -11.38 11.24
C LEU A 148 -48.61 -12.48 11.19
N GLU A 149 -48.92 -13.01 10.01
CA GLU A 149 -49.81 -14.17 9.87
C GLU A 149 -49.03 -15.41 9.40
N ASN A 150 -49.41 -16.56 9.95
CA ASN A 150 -48.83 -17.87 9.64
C ASN A 150 -47.31 -17.89 9.74
N VAL A 151 -46.84 -17.75 10.98
CA VAL A 151 -45.41 -17.66 11.29
C VAL A 151 -44.83 -19.06 11.44
N VAL A 152 -43.76 -19.34 10.70
CA VAL A 152 -42.97 -20.58 10.80
C VAL A 152 -41.53 -20.24 11.13
N ILE A 153 -41.01 -20.77 12.23
CA ILE A 153 -39.65 -20.54 12.70
C ILE A 153 -38.90 -21.87 12.77
N HIS A 154 -37.70 -21.91 12.20
CA HIS A 154 -36.76 -23.02 12.31
C HIS A 154 -35.52 -22.58 13.09
N LYS A 155 -35.27 -23.20 14.25
CA LYS A 155 -34.09 -22.89 15.08
C LYS A 155 -33.05 -24.00 14.99
N LYS A 156 -31.79 -23.60 14.80
CA LYS A 156 -30.62 -24.49 14.76
C LYS A 156 -30.17 -24.81 16.21
N LYS A 157 -29.64 -26.01 16.47
CA LYS A 157 -29.01 -26.36 17.77
C LYS A 157 -27.49 -26.30 17.63
N ALA A 158 -26.80 -25.68 18.59
CA ALA A 158 -25.37 -25.35 18.53
C ALA A 158 -24.40 -26.52 18.26
N GLN A 159 -24.80 -27.78 18.45
CA GLN A 159 -23.90 -28.94 18.35
C GLN A 159 -24.01 -29.77 17.07
N LYS A 160 -25.04 -29.58 16.22
CA LYS A 160 -25.20 -30.31 14.95
C LYS A 160 -25.89 -29.46 13.89
N ARG A 161 -25.54 -29.65 12.61
CA ARG A 161 -26.21 -29.00 11.47
C ARG A 161 -27.59 -29.63 11.23
N GLY A 162 -28.66 -28.84 11.35
CA GLY A 162 -30.04 -29.25 11.09
C GLY A 162 -31.08 -28.33 11.76
N ASN A 163 -32.33 -28.41 11.30
CA ASN A 163 -33.47 -27.69 11.89
C ASN A 163 -34.13 -28.60 12.94
N TYR A 164 -33.67 -28.52 14.18
CA TYR A 164 -34.13 -29.43 15.24
C TYR A 164 -35.34 -28.90 16.00
N THR A 165 -35.60 -27.60 15.93
CA THR A 165 -36.74 -26.96 16.56
C THR A 165 -37.56 -26.22 15.52
N VAL A 166 -38.86 -26.52 15.44
CA VAL A 166 -39.82 -25.90 14.53
C VAL A 166 -40.96 -25.31 15.34
N ILE A 167 -41.24 -24.02 15.14
CA ILE A 167 -42.34 -23.32 15.81
C ILE A 167 -43.30 -22.84 14.72
N VAL A 168 -44.58 -23.19 14.84
CA VAL A 168 -45.62 -22.75 13.91
C VAL A 168 -46.69 -22.04 14.71
N ALA A 169 -46.99 -20.79 14.38
CA ALA A 169 -48.01 -19.99 15.05
C ALA A 169 -48.96 -19.36 14.03
N LYS A 170 -50.23 -19.21 14.41
CA LYS A 170 -51.24 -18.58 13.54
C LYS A 170 -51.00 -17.09 13.38
N THR A 171 -50.68 -16.41 14.48
CA THR A 171 -50.39 -14.98 14.47
C THR A 171 -49.13 -14.69 15.25
N GLY A 172 -48.44 -13.62 14.89
CA GLY A 172 -47.28 -13.10 15.60
C GLY A 172 -47.35 -11.57 15.67
N GLU A 173 -46.76 -11.00 16.71
CA GLU A 173 -46.66 -9.57 16.92
C GLU A 173 -45.23 -9.17 17.29
N LEU A 174 -44.68 -8.21 16.57
CA LEU A 174 -43.40 -7.59 16.88
C LEU A 174 -43.62 -6.49 17.93
N MET A 175 -43.44 -6.84 19.21
CA MET A 175 -43.69 -5.97 20.37
C MET A 175 -42.59 -4.94 20.63
N SER A 176 -41.45 -5.07 19.97
CA SER A 176 -40.26 -4.22 20.19
C SER A 176 -40.55 -2.73 19.99
N SER A 177 -40.10 -1.92 20.96
CA SER A 177 -40.02 -0.47 20.82
C SER A 177 -38.96 -0.10 19.78
N ILE A 178 -39.15 1.03 19.09
CA ILE A 178 -38.25 1.55 18.04
C ILE A 178 -36.82 1.83 18.59
N ASP A 179 -36.71 1.99 19.91
CA ASP A 179 -35.45 2.35 20.60
C ASP A 179 -34.78 1.16 21.32
N SER A 180 -35.36 -0.04 21.28
CA SER A 180 -34.80 -1.25 21.93
C SER A 180 -33.95 -2.06 20.94
N ASP A 181 -32.74 -2.43 21.36
CA ASP A 181 -31.86 -3.34 20.61
C ASP A 181 -32.32 -4.82 20.71
N LEU A 182 -33.31 -5.10 21.57
CA LEU A 182 -33.98 -6.40 21.68
C LEU A 182 -35.24 -6.42 20.81
N LEU A 183 -35.29 -7.37 19.87
CA LEU A 183 -36.51 -7.71 19.16
C LEU A 183 -37.33 -8.71 19.97
N GLN A 184 -38.50 -8.28 20.42
CA GLN A 184 -39.48 -9.14 21.07
C GLN A 184 -40.56 -9.54 20.07
N LEU A 185 -40.62 -10.83 19.77
CA LEU A 185 -41.63 -11.46 18.92
C LEU A 185 -42.57 -12.29 19.79
N GLU A 186 -43.81 -11.85 19.92
CA GLU A 186 -44.88 -12.61 20.58
C GLU A 186 -45.61 -13.45 19.53
N LEU A 187 -45.64 -14.77 19.70
CA LEU A 187 -46.37 -15.71 18.85
C LEU A 187 -47.63 -16.18 19.58
N LYS A 188 -48.77 -16.18 18.89
CA LYS A 188 -50.06 -16.58 19.47
C LYS A 188 -50.64 -17.80 18.75
N ASP A 189 -51.27 -18.67 19.54
CA ASP A 189 -51.92 -19.91 19.10
C ASP A 189 -51.04 -20.79 18.21
N GLY A 190 -49.97 -21.33 18.80
CA GLY A 190 -48.95 -22.07 18.08
C GLY A 190 -48.59 -23.43 18.67
N ASN A 191 -47.79 -24.16 17.89
CA ASN A 191 -47.20 -25.44 18.25
C ASN A 191 -45.68 -25.33 18.17
N TYR A 192 -45.02 -25.81 19.20
CA TYR A 192 -43.58 -25.95 19.33
C TYR A 192 -43.22 -27.42 19.16
N TYR A 193 -42.34 -27.72 18.20
CA TYR A 193 -41.82 -29.05 17.93
C TYR A 193 -40.30 -29.04 18.14
N ASP A 194 -39.79 -29.98 18.94
CA ASP A 194 -38.35 -30.09 19.17
C ASP A 194 -37.88 -31.55 19.12
N GLU A 195 -36.86 -31.82 18.32
CA GLU A 195 -36.24 -33.13 18.23
C GLU A 195 -35.30 -33.36 19.43
N VAL A 196 -35.52 -34.48 20.12
CA VAL A 196 -34.71 -34.88 21.27
C VAL A 196 -33.51 -35.67 20.76
N ILE A 197 -32.36 -35.00 20.72
CA ILE A 197 -31.11 -35.63 20.29
C ILE A 197 -30.55 -36.46 21.45
N SER A 198 -30.31 -37.76 21.23
CA SER A 198 -29.71 -38.66 22.22
C SER A 198 -28.28 -39.03 21.82
N ASN A 199 -27.32 -38.99 22.75
CA ASN A 199 -25.92 -39.38 22.49
C ASN A 199 -25.72 -40.88 22.18
N LYS A 200 -26.78 -41.71 22.30
CA LYS A 200 -26.76 -43.14 21.97
C LYS A 200 -27.44 -43.38 20.62
N ALA A 201 -26.69 -43.83 19.61
CA ALA A 201 -27.16 -44.11 18.24
C ALA A 201 -28.37 -45.07 18.15
N LYS A 202 -28.58 -45.92 19.15
CA LYS A 202 -29.72 -46.86 19.23
C LYS A 202 -31.06 -46.17 19.55
N LYS A 203 -31.04 -45.00 20.21
CA LYS A 203 -32.25 -44.23 20.59
C LYS A 203 -32.72 -43.24 19.52
N ASP A 204 -31.83 -42.78 18.64
CA ASP A 204 -32.19 -41.89 17.53
C ASP A 204 -33.06 -42.57 16.45
N LYS A 205 -33.10 -43.91 16.39
CA LYS A 205 -33.96 -44.67 15.45
C LYS A 205 -35.46 -44.41 15.62
N ASN A 206 -35.91 -44.06 16.83
CA ASN A 206 -37.32 -43.83 17.12
C ASN A 206 -37.76 -42.37 16.93
N LYS A 207 -36.85 -41.48 16.48
CA LYS A 207 -37.09 -40.04 16.28
C LYS A 207 -37.92 -39.40 17.42
N PRO A 208 -37.46 -39.51 18.68
CA PRO A 208 -38.17 -38.92 19.80
C PRO A 208 -38.25 -37.41 19.63
N HIS A 209 -39.46 -36.86 19.72
CA HIS A 209 -39.71 -35.43 19.60
C HIS A 209 -40.64 -34.97 20.72
N VAL A 210 -40.50 -33.71 21.10
CA VAL A 210 -41.38 -33.00 22.00
C VAL A 210 -42.32 -32.16 21.16
N LYS A 211 -43.63 -32.26 21.43
CA LYS A 211 -44.64 -31.35 20.90
C LYS A 211 -45.29 -30.63 22.07
N SER A 212 -45.32 -29.31 22.01
CA SER A 212 -46.02 -28.47 22.99
C SER A 212 -46.91 -27.48 22.25
N ALA A 213 -48.14 -27.30 22.73
CA ALA A 213 -49.04 -26.26 22.24
C ALA A 213 -48.99 -25.07 23.22
N PHE A 214 -48.99 -23.85 22.69
CA PHE A 214 -48.95 -22.63 23.49
C PHE A 214 -50.00 -21.63 23.01
N SER A 215 -50.58 -20.90 23.95
CA SER A 215 -51.47 -19.75 23.66
C SER A 215 -50.65 -18.50 23.34
N SER A 216 -49.58 -18.23 24.08
CA SER A 216 -48.59 -17.18 23.81
C SER A 216 -47.18 -17.69 24.04
N TYR A 217 -46.26 -17.34 23.14
CA TYR A 217 -44.84 -17.68 23.23
C TYR A 217 -44.00 -16.49 22.78
N ILE A 218 -43.15 -16.00 23.67
CA ILE A 218 -42.32 -14.81 23.43
C ILE A 218 -40.90 -15.24 23.11
N ILE A 219 -40.38 -14.77 21.98
CA ILE A 219 -38.99 -14.92 21.56
C ILE A 219 -38.33 -13.55 21.63
N ASN A 220 -37.24 -13.46 22.38
CA ASN A 220 -36.37 -12.29 22.38
C ASN A 220 -35.15 -12.59 21.52
N VAL A 221 -34.90 -11.74 20.53
CA VAL A 221 -33.72 -11.79 19.67
C VAL A 221 -32.90 -10.56 19.96
N ASP A 222 -31.64 -10.77 20.30
CA ASP A 222 -30.70 -9.66 20.32
C ASP A 222 -30.34 -9.31 18.86
N LEU A 223 -30.79 -8.13 18.41
CA LEU A 223 -30.48 -7.67 17.07
C LEU A 223 -28.99 -7.27 16.92
N ALA A 224 -28.26 -7.11 18.02
CA ALA A 224 -26.84 -6.80 17.99
C ALA A 224 -26.00 -7.94 17.37
N GLU A 225 -26.44 -9.20 17.49
CA GLU A 225 -25.77 -10.37 16.90
C GLU A 225 -26.04 -10.55 15.40
N LEU A 226 -27.08 -9.89 14.88
CA LEU A 226 -27.55 -10.05 13.50
C LEU A 226 -26.78 -9.24 12.46
N ASP A 227 -26.05 -8.23 12.91
CA ASP A 227 -25.13 -7.51 12.06
C ASP A 227 -23.74 -8.16 12.14
N GLU A 228 -23.46 -9.09 11.22
CA GLU A 228 -22.09 -9.49 10.82
C GLU A 228 -21.26 -8.31 10.22
N VAL A 229 -21.66 -7.06 10.51
CA VAL A 229 -20.93 -5.83 10.25
C VAL A 229 -20.44 -5.29 11.58
N ASP A 230 -19.54 -6.02 12.25
CA ASP A 230 -18.75 -5.59 13.41
C ASP A 230 -19.38 -4.42 14.21
N LEU A 231 -20.60 -4.66 14.72
CA LEU A 231 -21.35 -3.75 15.60
C LEU A 231 -20.88 -3.92 17.06
N SER A 232 -19.63 -4.37 17.24
CA SER A 232 -19.03 -4.64 18.54
C SER A 232 -17.93 -3.63 18.91
N GLU A 233 -17.62 -2.65 18.04
CA GLU A 233 -16.77 -1.52 18.41
C GLU A 233 -17.54 -0.59 19.38
N GLU A 234 -17.55 -0.96 20.66
CA GLU A 234 -17.94 -0.14 21.80
C GLU A 234 -17.17 1.19 21.80
N ASN A 235 -17.72 2.21 21.13
CA ASN A 235 -17.69 3.65 21.44
C ASN A 235 -18.16 4.48 20.22
N TYR A 236 -19.47 4.43 19.99
CA TYR A 236 -20.17 4.91 18.80
C TYR A 236 -20.17 6.45 18.57
N SER A 237 -19.67 7.25 19.51
CA SER A 237 -19.55 8.71 19.38
C SER A 237 -18.18 9.19 18.86
N ASN A 238 -17.18 8.30 18.77
CA ASN A 238 -15.77 8.69 18.60
C ASN A 238 -15.07 8.05 17.39
N ARG A 239 -15.80 7.70 16.32
CA ARG A 239 -15.13 7.25 15.09
C ARG A 239 -14.25 8.37 14.54
N TYR A 240 -12.96 8.07 14.34
CA TYR A 240 -11.94 9.01 13.86
C TYR A 240 -12.35 9.82 12.61
N ASN A 241 -13.14 9.24 11.69
CA ASN A 241 -13.61 9.92 10.48
C ASN A 241 -14.68 11.02 10.75
N MET A 242 -15.32 11.00 11.93
CA MET A 242 -16.36 11.96 12.33
C MET A 242 -15.81 13.15 13.12
N LEU A 243 -14.53 13.12 13.46
CA LEU A 243 -13.91 14.12 14.31
C LEU A 243 -13.20 15.20 13.49
N LYS A 244 -13.27 16.45 13.95
CA LYS A 244 -12.47 17.57 13.45
C LYS A 244 -11.02 17.46 13.95
N VAL A 245 -10.10 18.25 13.40
CA VAL A 245 -8.69 18.25 13.82
C VAL A 245 -8.54 18.52 15.32
N SER A 246 -9.29 19.48 15.88
CA SER A 246 -9.23 19.81 17.32
C SER A 246 -9.68 18.63 18.19
N GLU A 247 -10.77 17.98 17.79
CA GLU A 247 -11.33 16.81 18.47
C GLU A 247 -10.42 15.58 18.32
N LEU A 248 -9.79 15.41 17.15
CA LEU A 248 -8.78 14.37 16.91
C LEU A 248 -7.56 14.56 17.80
N ASN A 249 -7.03 15.78 17.92
CA ASN A 249 -5.89 16.06 18.80
C ASN A 249 -6.20 15.72 20.25
N TYR A 250 -7.35 16.18 20.75
CA TYR A 250 -7.81 15.86 22.11
C TYR A 250 -7.96 14.34 22.30
N LYS A 251 -8.61 13.66 21.34
CA LYS A 251 -8.85 12.22 21.45
C LYS A 251 -7.56 11.40 21.35
N ILE A 252 -6.61 11.80 20.51
CA ILE A 252 -5.29 11.18 20.41
C ILE A 252 -4.57 11.28 21.76
N ASP A 253 -4.56 12.45 22.40
CA ASP A 253 -3.95 12.64 23.72
C ASP A 253 -4.61 11.76 24.77
N THR A 254 -5.94 11.72 24.81
CA THR A 254 -6.68 10.82 25.70
C THR A 254 -6.31 9.35 25.47
N LEU A 255 -6.26 8.90 24.21
CA LEU A 255 -5.89 7.52 23.87
C LEU A 255 -4.45 7.18 24.28
N TYR A 256 -3.52 8.13 24.20
CA TYR A 256 -2.16 7.97 24.72
C TYR A 256 -2.16 7.82 26.25
N GLN A 257 -2.92 8.65 26.97
CA GLN A 257 -3.03 8.55 28.43
C GLN A 257 -3.68 7.22 28.86
N ASP A 258 -4.75 6.80 28.17
CA ASP A 258 -5.40 5.51 28.39
C ASP A 258 -4.40 4.36 28.21
N GLN A 259 -3.55 4.43 27.18
CA GLN A 259 -2.50 3.44 26.96
C GLN A 259 -1.49 3.39 28.11
N VAL A 260 -1.03 4.54 28.61
CA VAL A 260 -0.09 4.63 29.74
C VAL A 260 -0.73 4.07 31.02
N ASN A 261 -1.98 4.43 31.29
CA ASN A 261 -2.73 3.93 32.44
C ASN A 261 -2.92 2.41 32.37
N ASN A 262 -3.26 1.87 31.19
CA ASN A 262 -3.39 0.42 30.97
C ASN A 262 -2.08 -0.33 31.24
N TYR A 263 -0.93 0.23 30.86
CA TYR A 263 0.37 -0.37 31.19
C TYR A 263 0.65 -0.36 32.70
N LYS A 264 0.28 0.72 33.38
CA LYS A 264 0.42 0.85 34.84
C LYS A 264 -0.47 -0.15 35.58
N GLU A 265 -1.73 -0.29 35.17
CA GLU A 265 -2.66 -1.28 35.71
C GLU A 265 -2.20 -2.71 35.47
N LEU A 266 -1.68 -3.01 34.27
CA LEU A 266 -1.10 -4.31 33.96
C LEU A 266 0.10 -4.60 34.88
N SER A 267 1.02 -3.63 35.03
CA SER A 267 2.18 -3.76 35.92
C SER A 267 1.76 -4.04 37.37
N GLN A 268 0.79 -3.29 37.90
CA GLN A 268 0.24 -3.51 39.24
C GLN A 268 -0.43 -4.88 39.38
N THR A 269 -1.21 -5.30 38.38
CA THR A 269 -1.86 -6.61 38.34
C THR A 269 -0.83 -7.74 38.37
N LEU A 270 0.22 -7.65 37.55
CA LEU A 270 1.30 -8.64 37.52
C LEU A 270 2.09 -8.66 38.83
N SER A 271 2.37 -7.49 39.41
CA SER A 271 3.06 -7.38 40.70
C SER A 271 2.24 -7.97 41.85
N ASN A 272 0.93 -7.75 41.89
CA ASN A 272 0.06 -8.33 42.92
C ASN A 272 -0.05 -9.86 42.77
N ARG A 273 0.09 -10.40 41.55
CA ARG A 273 0.03 -11.83 41.27
C ARG A 273 1.36 -12.57 41.45
N SER A 274 2.50 -11.89 41.64
CA SER A 274 3.82 -12.52 41.84
C SER A 274 4.01 -13.20 43.22
N THR A 275 2.91 -13.69 43.80
CA THR A 275 2.77 -14.79 44.77
C THR A 275 3.27 -14.63 46.21
N VAL A 276 4.07 -13.62 46.56
CA VAL A 276 4.53 -13.49 47.96
C VAL A 276 3.37 -13.23 48.93
N LYS A 277 2.40 -12.38 48.56
CA LYS A 277 1.22 -12.09 49.40
C LYS A 277 0.20 -13.23 49.45
N ALA A 278 0.14 -14.07 48.42
CA ALA A 278 -0.81 -15.18 48.32
C ALA A 278 -0.37 -16.43 49.11
N LEU A 279 0.94 -16.61 49.31
CA LEU A 279 1.51 -17.71 50.10
C LEU A 279 1.20 -17.58 51.60
N ASN A 280 1.00 -16.36 52.10
CA ASN A 280 0.85 -16.06 53.52
C ASN A 280 -0.48 -16.51 54.14
N ASN A 281 -1.45 -16.96 53.33
CA ASN A 281 -2.80 -17.20 53.84
C ASN A 281 -3.01 -18.58 54.47
N ASN A 282 -2.16 -19.59 54.20
CA ASN A 282 -2.37 -20.97 54.70
C ASN A 282 -1.13 -21.88 54.70
N ILE A 283 0.07 -21.37 54.42
CA ILE A 283 1.27 -22.21 54.26
C ILE A 283 2.32 -21.78 55.27
N ASN A 284 2.61 -22.64 56.25
CA ASN A 284 3.60 -22.37 57.28
C ASN A 284 4.96 -22.97 56.88
N VAL A 285 6.01 -22.20 57.09
CA VAL A 285 7.38 -22.66 56.84
C VAL A 285 7.83 -23.56 58.00
N LEU A 286 8.54 -24.66 57.70
CA LEU A 286 9.05 -25.61 58.71
C LEU A 286 9.97 -24.96 59.75
N LYS A 287 10.69 -23.90 59.36
CA LYS A 287 11.49 -23.05 60.24
C LYS A 287 11.39 -21.60 59.75
N PRO A 288 11.10 -20.62 60.62
CA PRO A 288 11.31 -19.22 60.28
C PRO A 288 12.81 -19.00 60.06
N ILE A 289 13.16 -18.40 58.92
CA ILE A 289 14.55 -18.09 58.57
C ILE A 289 14.66 -16.57 58.52
N ASP A 290 15.40 -16.00 59.47
CA ASP A 290 15.64 -14.55 59.56
C ASP A 290 16.76 -14.07 58.61
N SER A 291 17.11 -14.86 57.60
CA SER A 291 18.25 -14.64 56.70
C SER A 291 17.92 -15.06 55.27
N VAL A 292 18.66 -14.50 54.29
CA VAL A 292 18.47 -14.82 52.86
C VAL A 292 18.76 -16.30 52.62
N PHE A 293 17.70 -17.07 52.34
CA PHE A 293 17.80 -18.50 52.07
C PHE A 293 18.36 -18.75 50.66
N LYS A 294 19.46 -19.50 50.57
CA LYS A 294 20.15 -19.81 49.29
C LYS A 294 19.91 -21.25 48.78
N GLY A 295 19.10 -22.04 49.49
CA GLY A 295 18.81 -23.43 49.13
C GLY A 295 17.56 -23.59 48.25
N ASP A 296 17.12 -24.84 48.04
CA ASP A 296 15.85 -25.13 47.36
C ASP A 296 14.66 -24.69 48.23
N VAL A 297 13.87 -23.75 47.74
CA VAL A 297 12.72 -23.17 48.43
C VAL A 297 11.68 -24.23 48.83
N LEU A 298 11.57 -25.32 48.06
CA LEU A 298 10.64 -26.41 48.38
C LEU A 298 11.05 -27.17 49.64
N SER A 299 12.34 -27.17 50.02
CA SER A 299 12.81 -27.83 51.24
C SER A 299 12.28 -27.19 52.53
N LEU A 300 11.74 -25.97 52.44
CA LEU A 300 11.19 -25.23 53.57
C LEU A 300 9.78 -25.68 53.97
N TYR A 301 9.14 -26.56 53.19
CA TYR A 301 7.75 -26.96 53.35
C TYR A 301 7.61 -28.48 53.56
N ARG A 302 6.55 -28.91 54.25
CA ARG A 302 6.19 -30.34 54.37
C ARG A 302 5.79 -30.91 53.03
N THR A 303 5.88 -32.22 52.84
CA THR A 303 5.56 -32.88 51.55
C THR A 303 4.16 -32.55 51.03
N SER A 304 3.14 -32.43 51.89
CA SER A 304 1.78 -31.98 51.51
C SER A 304 1.74 -30.51 51.07
N GLU A 305 2.46 -29.64 51.78
CA GLU A 305 2.55 -28.21 51.49
C GLU A 305 3.36 -27.94 50.20
N LYS A 306 4.37 -28.78 49.88
CA LYS A 306 5.10 -28.70 48.60
C LYS A 306 4.16 -28.81 47.41
N VAL A 307 3.23 -29.77 47.44
CA VAL A 307 2.23 -29.95 46.37
C VAL A 307 1.29 -28.74 46.30
N GLN A 308 0.89 -28.18 47.44
CA GLN A 308 0.05 -26.99 47.50
C GLN A 308 0.75 -25.75 46.94
N VAL A 309 2.01 -25.51 47.31
CA VAL A 309 2.86 -24.42 46.78
C VAL A 309 3.02 -24.56 45.26
N LEU A 310 3.31 -25.76 44.76
CA LEU A 310 3.45 -26.03 43.34
C LEU A 310 2.14 -25.78 42.58
N ASN A 311 1.00 -26.22 43.11
CA ASN A 311 -0.30 -25.97 42.49
C ASN A 311 -0.66 -24.48 42.47
N LEU A 312 -0.37 -23.73 43.54
CA LEU A 312 -0.55 -22.28 43.58
C LEU A 312 0.34 -21.57 42.55
N ALA A 313 1.60 -22.00 42.41
CA ALA A 313 2.51 -21.49 41.40
C ALA A 313 2.00 -21.77 39.98
N LEU A 314 1.59 -23.01 39.70
CA LEU A 314 1.03 -23.42 38.41
C LEU A 314 -0.24 -22.61 38.07
N ASN A 315 -1.16 -22.45 39.02
CA ASN A 315 -2.38 -21.66 38.82
C ASN A 315 -2.08 -20.17 38.62
N SER A 316 -1.12 -19.61 39.36
CA SER A 316 -0.67 -18.22 39.16
C SER A 316 -0.08 -18.02 37.76
N ILE A 317 0.77 -18.95 37.31
CA ILE A 317 1.37 -18.92 35.96
C ILE A 317 0.29 -19.03 34.88
N ASN A 318 -0.61 -20.01 34.98
CA ASN A 318 -1.65 -20.23 33.98
C ASN A 318 -2.61 -19.03 33.87
N SER A 319 -3.04 -18.49 35.01
CA SER A 319 -3.92 -17.32 35.02
C SER A 319 -3.22 -16.04 34.56
N THR A 320 -1.93 -15.87 34.88
CA THR A 320 -1.11 -14.77 34.36
C THR A 320 -0.96 -14.88 32.85
N ARG A 321 -0.71 -16.08 32.32
CA ARG A 321 -0.64 -16.33 30.87
C ARG A 321 -1.94 -15.96 30.18
N GLN A 322 -3.08 -16.37 30.71
CA GLN A 322 -4.39 -16.02 30.17
C GLN A 322 -4.62 -14.49 30.15
N ILE A 323 -4.21 -13.78 31.20
CA ILE A 323 -4.28 -12.31 31.24
C ILE A 323 -3.39 -11.70 30.16
N LEU A 324 -2.14 -12.16 30.03
CA LEU A 324 -1.22 -11.66 29.02
C LEU A 324 -1.75 -11.89 27.61
N ASP A 325 -2.28 -13.07 27.32
CA ASP A 325 -2.88 -13.39 26.01
C ASP A 325 -4.07 -12.48 25.69
N GLY A 326 -4.90 -12.16 26.69
CA GLY A 326 -5.99 -11.19 26.54
C GLY A 326 -5.48 -9.75 26.33
N ARG A 327 -4.54 -9.32 27.17
CA ARG A 327 -3.98 -7.95 27.14
C ARG A 327 -3.18 -7.67 25.87
N ILE A 328 -2.49 -8.67 25.30
CA ILE A 328 -1.80 -8.52 24.00
C ILE A 328 -2.81 -8.19 22.90
N LYS A 329 -3.93 -8.92 22.82
CA LYS A 329 -4.98 -8.66 21.83
C LYS A 329 -5.62 -7.29 22.02
N GLU A 330 -5.95 -6.93 23.27
CA GLU A 330 -6.51 -5.62 23.62
C GLU A 330 -5.55 -4.48 23.25
N GLN A 331 -4.26 -4.63 23.51
CA GLN A 331 -3.23 -3.65 23.15
C GLN A 331 -3.07 -3.51 21.64
N GLU A 332 -3.13 -4.61 20.88
CA GLU A 332 -3.15 -4.53 19.43
C GLU A 332 -4.34 -3.69 18.96
N ILE A 333 -5.56 -4.00 19.42
CA ILE A 333 -6.77 -3.26 19.03
C ILE A 333 -6.66 -1.77 19.38
N SER A 334 -6.27 -1.45 20.62
CA SER A 334 -6.08 -0.07 21.09
C SER A 334 -5.03 0.68 20.26
N LYS A 335 -3.90 0.04 19.92
CA LYS A 335 -2.86 0.61 19.06
C LYS A 335 -3.37 0.84 17.64
N ARG A 336 -4.12 -0.11 17.05
CA ARG A 336 -4.73 0.08 15.73
C ARG A 336 -5.70 1.26 15.75
N TRP A 337 -6.48 1.39 16.83
CA TRP A 337 -7.42 2.50 17.02
C TRP A 337 -6.72 3.85 17.11
N LEU A 338 -5.67 3.96 17.91
CA LEU A 338 -4.82 5.15 18.00
C LEU A 338 -4.22 5.51 16.63
N ASN A 339 -3.67 4.53 15.92
CA ASN A 339 -3.09 4.74 14.59
C ASN A 339 -4.13 5.27 13.59
N LYS A 340 -5.36 4.75 13.61
CA LYS A 340 -6.46 5.26 12.78
C LYS A 340 -6.73 6.75 13.04
N HIS A 341 -6.68 7.20 14.30
CA HIS A 341 -6.88 8.62 14.66
C HIS A 341 -5.74 9.51 14.16
N ILE A 342 -4.49 9.08 14.35
CA ILE A 342 -3.32 9.81 13.88
C ILE A 342 -3.35 9.94 12.35
N VAL A 343 -3.64 8.84 11.64
CA VAL A 343 -3.77 8.85 10.17
C VAL A 343 -4.87 9.82 9.75
N ALA A 344 -6.05 9.77 10.36
CA ALA A 344 -7.18 10.64 10.02
C ALA A 344 -6.86 12.13 10.21
N LEU A 345 -6.09 12.46 11.24
CA LEU A 345 -5.64 13.84 11.47
C LEU A 345 -4.73 14.33 10.34
N HIS A 346 -3.70 13.56 10.01
CA HIS A 346 -2.73 13.98 9.00
C HIS A 346 -3.27 13.91 7.58
N GLU A 347 -4.19 12.98 7.29
CA GLU A 347 -4.82 12.83 5.97
C GLU A 347 -5.60 14.10 5.56
N LYS A 348 -6.16 14.85 6.51
CA LYS A 348 -6.83 16.14 6.24
C LYS A 348 -5.86 17.19 5.70
N TYR A 349 -4.65 17.25 6.24
CA TYR A 349 -3.60 18.16 5.77
C TYR A 349 -2.97 17.66 4.47
N ALA A 350 -2.68 16.36 4.40
CA ALA A 350 -2.10 15.72 3.23
C ALA A 350 -3.01 15.86 2.00
N LEU A 351 -4.34 15.80 2.17
CA LEU A 351 -5.30 16.00 1.08
C LEU A 351 -5.20 17.40 0.44
N ALA A 352 -5.11 18.45 1.26
CA ALA A 352 -4.95 19.82 0.76
C ALA A 352 -3.63 19.98 0.01
N LEU A 353 -2.53 19.44 0.55
CA LEU A 353 -1.23 19.49 -0.13
C LEU A 353 -1.19 18.62 -1.40
N ALA A 354 -1.87 17.48 -1.40
CA ALA A 354 -1.97 16.59 -2.56
C ALA A 354 -2.58 17.30 -3.77
N CYS A 355 -3.61 18.13 -3.55
CA CYS A 355 -4.24 18.93 -4.60
C CYS A 355 -3.23 19.86 -5.29
N ILE A 356 -2.36 20.52 -4.52
CA ILE A 356 -1.30 21.39 -5.04
C ILE A 356 -0.27 20.54 -5.81
N ILE A 357 0.23 19.47 -5.20
CA ILE A 357 1.27 18.62 -5.78
C ILE A 357 0.80 18.04 -7.11
N LEU A 358 -0.41 17.47 -7.16
CA LEU A 358 -0.96 16.83 -8.34
C LEU A 358 -1.31 17.83 -9.45
N PHE A 359 -1.71 19.05 -9.12
CA PHE A 359 -1.78 20.13 -10.11
C PHE A 359 -0.43 20.37 -10.78
N PHE A 360 0.65 20.48 -9.98
CA PHE A 360 2.01 20.65 -10.49
C PHE A 360 2.63 19.37 -11.07
N VAL A 361 1.93 18.24 -11.02
CA VAL A 361 2.25 17.07 -11.86
C VAL A 361 1.50 17.19 -13.19
N GLY A 362 0.20 17.45 -13.15
CA GLY A 362 -0.67 17.46 -14.32
C GLY A 362 -0.37 18.59 -15.30
N ALA A 363 -0.29 19.83 -14.82
CA ALA A 363 -0.05 21.01 -15.65
C ALA A 363 1.25 20.93 -16.50
N PRO A 364 2.44 20.65 -15.93
CA PRO A 364 3.64 20.53 -16.74
C PRO A 364 3.63 19.28 -17.62
N LEU A 365 3.04 18.17 -17.16
CA LEU A 365 2.95 16.96 -17.96
C LEU A 365 2.07 17.17 -19.20
N GLY A 366 0.95 17.88 -19.05
CA GLY A 366 0.10 18.32 -20.16
C GLY A 366 0.85 19.23 -21.12
N ALA A 367 1.58 20.23 -20.59
CA ALA A 367 2.35 21.15 -21.43
C ALA A 367 3.45 20.43 -22.25
N ILE A 368 4.03 19.34 -21.75
CA ILE A 368 5.06 18.56 -22.47
C ILE A 368 4.44 17.66 -23.55
N ILE A 369 3.25 17.09 -23.32
CA ILE A 369 2.60 16.15 -24.23
C ILE A 369 1.95 16.93 -25.38
N ARG A 370 2.73 17.16 -26.45
CA ARG A 370 2.33 17.95 -27.63
C ARG A 370 1.42 17.22 -28.63
N LYS A 371 1.35 15.88 -28.59
CA LYS A 371 0.61 15.04 -29.56
C LYS A 371 -0.01 13.82 -28.88
N GLY A 372 -1.26 13.50 -29.20
CA GLY A 372 -1.95 12.31 -28.67
C GLY A 372 -3.49 12.39 -28.57
N GLY A 373 -4.12 13.49 -29.00
CA GLY A 373 -5.55 13.74 -28.81
C GLY A 373 -5.96 13.81 -27.34
N LEU A 374 -7.26 13.95 -27.06
CA LEU A 374 -7.76 14.06 -25.67
C LEU A 374 -7.55 12.78 -24.82
N GLY A 375 -7.36 11.62 -25.46
CA GLY A 375 -7.30 10.32 -24.78
C GLY A 375 -5.98 10.01 -24.08
N LEU A 376 -4.84 10.28 -24.72
CA LEU A 376 -3.51 9.98 -24.14
C LEU A 376 -3.24 10.77 -22.84
N PRO A 377 -3.47 12.09 -22.79
CA PRO A 377 -3.50 12.90 -21.56
C PRO A 377 -4.30 12.25 -20.41
N MET A 378 -5.50 11.77 -20.72
CA MET A 378 -6.40 11.17 -19.74
C MET A 378 -5.85 9.86 -19.18
N ILE A 379 -5.34 8.96 -20.03
CA ILE A 379 -4.76 7.68 -19.61
C ILE A 379 -3.56 7.91 -18.68
N ILE A 380 -2.69 8.85 -19.04
CA ILE A 380 -1.51 9.20 -18.23
C ILE A 380 -1.94 9.78 -16.88
N ALA A 381 -2.93 10.69 -16.86
CA ALA A 381 -3.48 11.23 -15.61
C ALA A 381 -4.04 10.11 -14.71
N VAL A 382 -4.82 9.19 -15.28
CA VAL A 382 -5.38 8.05 -14.53
C VAL A 382 -4.27 7.17 -13.98
N LEU A 383 -3.22 6.86 -14.76
CA LEU A 383 -2.10 6.03 -14.32
C LEU A 383 -1.35 6.70 -13.16
N VAL A 384 -1.01 7.98 -13.27
CA VAL A 384 -0.35 8.75 -12.22
C VAL A 384 -1.22 8.80 -10.96
N PHE A 385 -2.53 9.02 -11.11
CA PHE A 385 -3.47 8.99 -10.00
C PHE A 385 -3.54 7.61 -9.33
N LEU A 386 -3.57 6.53 -10.10
CA LEU A 386 -3.59 5.17 -9.56
C LEU A 386 -2.33 4.86 -8.76
N ILE A 387 -1.15 5.30 -9.23
CA ILE A 387 0.10 5.17 -8.47
C ILE A 387 -0.01 5.94 -7.15
N TYR A 388 -0.44 7.21 -7.20
CA TYR A 388 -0.67 8.01 -5.99
C TYR A 388 -1.64 7.30 -5.02
N HIS A 389 -2.75 6.79 -5.54
CA HIS A 389 -3.80 6.19 -4.73
C HIS A 389 -3.37 4.86 -4.09
N PHE A 390 -2.76 3.95 -4.86
CA PHE A 390 -2.32 2.66 -4.35
C PHE A 390 -1.20 2.78 -3.33
N ILE A 391 -0.24 3.68 -3.53
CA ILE A 391 0.79 3.97 -2.51
C ILE A 391 0.15 4.46 -1.22
N GLY A 392 -0.85 5.34 -1.32
CA GLY A 392 -1.60 5.86 -0.18
C GLY A 392 -2.34 4.75 0.59
N ILE A 393 -3.10 3.91 -0.12
CA ILE A 393 -3.82 2.77 0.49
C ILE A 393 -2.83 1.82 1.18
N PHE A 394 -1.75 1.44 0.49
CA PHE A 394 -0.76 0.52 1.03
C PHE A 394 -0.11 1.06 2.31
N ALA A 395 0.29 2.34 2.30
CA ALA A 395 0.87 3.00 3.46
C ALA A 395 -0.13 3.07 4.63
N LYS A 396 -1.39 3.44 4.36
CA LYS A 396 -2.47 3.51 5.35
C LYS A 396 -2.74 2.17 6.00
N ASN A 397 -2.90 1.11 5.22
CA ASN A 397 -3.13 -0.24 5.74
C ASN A 397 -1.93 -0.74 6.57
N SER A 398 -0.71 -0.46 6.12
CA SER A 398 0.50 -0.80 6.87
C SER A 398 0.60 -0.05 8.20
N ALA A 399 0.15 1.21 8.26
CA ALA A 399 0.08 1.99 9.49
C ALA A 399 -1.02 1.51 10.43
N THR A 400 -2.19 1.13 9.92
CA THR A 400 -3.26 0.55 10.77
C THR A 400 -2.79 -0.72 11.43
N ASP A 401 -1.99 -1.55 10.75
CA ASP A 401 -1.42 -2.78 11.32
C ASP A 401 -0.20 -2.52 12.24
N GLY A 402 0.21 -1.26 12.41
CA GLY A 402 1.32 -0.86 13.27
C GLY A 402 2.72 -1.19 12.72
N THR A 403 2.82 -1.55 11.43
CA THR A 403 4.09 -1.86 10.75
C THR A 403 4.81 -0.61 10.27
N LEU A 404 4.07 0.43 9.87
CA LEU A 404 4.59 1.75 9.50
C LEU A 404 4.15 2.81 10.50
N ASN A 405 4.97 3.86 10.62
CA ASN A 405 4.61 5.03 11.42
C ASN A 405 3.36 5.71 10.82
N PRO A 406 2.29 5.96 11.60
CA PRO A 406 1.03 6.49 11.09
C PRO A 406 1.13 7.91 10.52
N VAL A 407 2.02 8.74 11.07
CA VAL A 407 2.32 10.07 10.51
C VAL A 407 2.95 9.90 9.14
N LEU A 408 4.07 9.18 9.03
CA LEU A 408 4.77 9.02 7.75
C LEU A 408 3.87 8.36 6.68
N ALA A 409 3.06 7.37 7.07
CA ALA A 409 2.15 6.70 6.16
C ALA A 409 1.12 7.63 5.52
N SER A 410 0.55 8.56 6.29
CA SER A 410 -0.44 9.53 5.78
C SER A 410 0.13 10.51 4.75
N TRP A 411 1.43 10.82 4.84
CA TRP A 411 2.14 11.70 3.90
C TRP A 411 2.87 10.96 2.79
N MET A 412 2.96 9.62 2.87
CA MET A 412 3.82 8.81 2.00
C MET A 412 3.56 9.08 0.51
N SER A 413 2.30 9.07 0.09
CA SER A 413 1.95 9.29 -1.31
C SER A 413 2.27 10.70 -1.79
N THR A 414 2.00 11.72 -0.97
CA THR A 414 2.38 13.11 -1.28
C THR A 414 3.89 13.31 -1.33
N LEU A 415 4.64 12.66 -0.43
CA LEU A 415 6.11 12.73 -0.40
C LEU A 415 6.73 12.07 -1.62
N VAL A 416 6.15 10.98 -2.14
CA VAL A 416 6.59 10.34 -3.38
C VAL A 416 6.27 11.22 -4.59
N MET A 417 5.09 11.85 -4.63
CA MET A 417 4.69 12.70 -5.76
C MET A 417 5.38 14.08 -5.78
N PHE A 418 5.85 14.57 -4.64
CA PHE A 418 6.47 15.90 -4.56
C PHE A 418 7.75 16.05 -5.42
N PRO A 419 8.76 15.16 -5.34
CA PRO A 419 9.92 15.22 -6.23
C PRO A 419 9.56 15.10 -7.71
N LEU A 420 8.56 14.27 -8.03
CA LEU A 420 8.07 14.12 -9.40
C LEU A 420 7.46 15.43 -9.92
N SER A 421 6.62 16.06 -9.10
CA SER A 421 5.98 17.36 -9.35
C SER A 421 7.02 18.45 -9.63
N VAL A 422 8.03 18.58 -8.76
CA VAL A 422 9.13 19.54 -8.93
C VAL A 422 9.93 19.25 -10.19
N SER A 423 10.31 17.98 -10.42
CA SER A 423 11.08 17.56 -11.59
C SER A 423 10.36 17.86 -12.90
N LEU A 424 9.07 17.51 -13.00
CA LEU A 424 8.26 17.76 -14.21
C LEU A 424 8.06 19.25 -14.44
N THR A 425 7.78 20.03 -13.39
CA THR A 425 7.64 21.49 -13.49
C THR A 425 8.92 22.14 -14.02
N LEU A 426 10.09 21.72 -13.52
CA LEU A 426 11.38 22.22 -13.99
C LEU A 426 11.67 21.81 -15.44
N ARG A 427 11.29 20.59 -15.84
CA ARG A 427 11.47 20.10 -17.23
C ARG A 427 10.60 20.87 -18.22
N ALA A 428 9.32 21.01 -17.90
CA ALA A 428 8.38 21.73 -18.75
C ALA A 428 8.78 23.20 -18.94
N THR A 429 9.33 23.83 -17.88
CA THR A 429 9.82 25.21 -17.95
C THR A 429 11.03 25.35 -18.88
N LYS A 430 11.86 24.30 -19.02
CA LYS A 430 13.07 24.30 -19.85
C LYS A 430 12.86 23.74 -21.27
N ASP A 431 11.60 23.53 -21.70
CA ASP A 431 11.25 22.89 -22.98
C ASP A 431 11.85 21.50 -23.19
N ARG A 432 12.17 20.80 -22.10
CA ARG A 432 12.80 19.48 -22.19
C ARG A 432 11.73 18.42 -22.40
N GLY A 433 11.97 17.52 -23.36
CA GLY A 433 11.09 16.39 -23.63
C GLY A 433 10.91 15.49 -22.40
N LEU A 434 9.76 14.79 -22.34
CA LEU A 434 9.37 13.89 -21.25
C LEU A 434 10.42 12.79 -20.97
N PHE A 435 11.15 12.36 -22.02
CA PHE A 435 12.06 11.21 -22.00
C PHE A 435 13.53 11.54 -22.33
N GLU A 436 14.00 12.75 -22.04
CA GLU A 436 15.45 12.96 -21.91
C GLU A 436 15.92 12.43 -20.55
N PHE A 437 16.10 11.11 -20.47
CA PHE A 437 16.71 10.43 -19.30
C PHE A 437 18.16 10.89 -19.06
N ASP A 438 18.76 11.51 -20.08
CA ASP A 438 20.14 11.93 -20.11
C ASP A 438 20.50 12.94 -19.01
N GLU A 439 19.50 13.70 -18.53
CA GLU A 439 19.66 14.69 -17.46
C GLU A 439 19.34 14.21 -16.05
N PHE A 440 18.45 13.23 -15.88
CA PHE A 440 18.21 12.63 -14.55
C PHE A 440 19.49 11.97 -14.03
N ILE A 441 20.30 11.51 -14.98
CA ILE A 441 21.61 10.91 -14.76
C ILE A 441 22.71 11.98 -14.71
N ARG A 442 22.45 13.27 -14.98
CA ARG A 442 23.46 14.35 -14.96
C ARG A 442 24.24 14.51 -13.65
N PRO A 443 23.64 14.45 -12.44
CA PRO A 443 24.42 14.45 -11.21
C PRO A 443 25.36 13.24 -11.14
N ILE A 444 24.89 12.06 -11.56
CA ILE A 444 25.71 10.84 -11.70
C ILE A 444 26.82 11.07 -12.75
N LYS A 445 26.51 11.67 -13.91
CA LYS A 445 27.51 11.96 -14.96
C LYS A 445 28.57 12.96 -14.56
N ARG A 446 28.24 13.96 -13.73
CA ARG A 446 29.20 14.93 -13.20
C ARG A 446 30.11 14.27 -12.18
N VAL A 447 29.54 13.45 -11.29
CA VAL A 447 30.26 12.65 -10.30
C VAL A 447 31.25 11.70 -10.98
N PHE A 448 30.84 11.04 -12.07
CA PHE A 448 31.70 10.12 -12.82
C PHE A 448 32.40 10.74 -14.06
N LYS A 449 32.36 12.05 -14.31
CA LYS A 449 32.97 12.74 -15.49
C LYS A 449 32.68 12.06 -16.86
N PHE A 450 31.43 11.81 -17.21
CA PHE A 450 31.03 11.24 -18.52
C PHE A 450 30.70 12.33 -19.57
N LYS A 451 31.11 12.17 -20.85
CA LYS A 451 30.70 13.03 -22.00
C LYS A 451 29.59 12.35 -22.83
N THR A 452 28.69 13.14 -23.42
CA THR A 452 27.44 12.72 -24.09
C THR A 452 27.61 12.31 -25.56
N LYS A 453 26.73 11.41 -26.02
CA LYS A 453 26.62 10.84 -27.38
C LYS A 453 26.02 11.79 -28.44
N SER A 454 25.68 13.02 -28.05
CA SER A 454 24.94 13.97 -28.88
C SER A 454 25.77 14.63 -29.98
N GLU A 455 27.11 14.61 -29.90
CA GLU A 455 28.00 15.09 -30.97
C GLU A 455 27.99 14.13 -32.19
N ASP A 456 27.64 12.85 -32.01
CA ASP A 456 27.70 11.84 -33.07
C ASP A 456 26.49 11.89 -34.03
N ASP A 457 25.28 12.21 -33.54
CA ASP A 457 24.04 12.10 -34.33
C ASP A 457 23.81 13.28 -35.29
N GLU A 458 24.29 14.48 -34.96
CA GLU A 458 24.21 15.68 -35.82
C GLU A 458 25.29 15.66 -36.94
N PHE A 459 26.28 14.78 -36.83
CA PHE A 459 27.41 14.66 -37.76
C PHE A 459 27.29 13.45 -38.73
N ARG A 460 26.55 12.40 -38.34
CA ARG A 460 26.20 11.24 -39.19
C ARG A 460 25.39 11.62 -40.44
N THR A 461 24.69 12.75 -40.40
CA THR A 461 23.90 13.29 -41.51
C THR A 461 24.78 13.96 -42.59
N SER A 462 25.98 14.43 -42.26
CA SER A 462 26.86 15.16 -43.19
C SER A 462 27.81 14.28 -44.00
N HIS A 463 28.06 13.03 -43.61
CA HIS A 463 29.06 12.13 -44.24
C HIS A 463 28.50 10.74 -44.57
N SER A 464 27.21 10.65 -44.94
CA SER A 464 26.52 9.39 -45.22
C SER A 464 27.15 8.54 -46.34
N PHE A 465 27.95 9.15 -47.23
CA PHE A 465 28.64 8.45 -48.32
C PHE A 465 29.58 7.32 -47.85
N PHE A 466 30.24 7.48 -46.69
CA PHE A 466 31.12 6.42 -46.16
C PHE A 466 30.34 5.16 -45.72
N LEU A 467 29.03 5.26 -45.49
CA LEU A 467 28.18 4.12 -45.15
C LEU A 467 28.05 3.11 -46.31
N GLU A 468 28.32 3.53 -47.55
CA GLU A 468 28.26 2.66 -48.74
C GLU A 468 29.56 1.88 -48.97
N TYR A 469 30.67 2.24 -48.32
CA TYR A 469 31.95 1.56 -48.52
C TYR A 469 31.94 0.16 -47.92
N HIS A 470 32.50 -0.83 -48.64
CA HIS A 470 32.73 -2.17 -48.09
C HIS A 470 33.82 -2.17 -47.00
N ASN A 471 33.74 -3.12 -46.06
CA ASN A 471 34.70 -3.23 -44.95
C ASN A 471 36.17 -3.31 -45.42
N SER A 472 36.44 -3.94 -46.57
CA SER A 472 37.78 -4.01 -47.16
C SER A 472 38.36 -2.62 -47.47
N ARG A 473 37.55 -1.73 -48.07
CA ARG A 473 37.94 -0.35 -48.40
C ARG A 473 38.13 0.52 -47.16
N LEU A 474 37.29 0.34 -46.15
CA LEU A 474 37.42 1.04 -44.86
C LEU A 474 38.69 0.58 -44.10
N ILE A 475 39.02 -0.71 -44.16
CA ILE A 475 40.26 -1.24 -43.57
C ILE A 475 41.49 -0.71 -44.32
N ASP A 476 41.40 -0.53 -45.63
CA ASP A 476 42.51 0.01 -46.43
C ASP A 476 42.84 1.46 -46.07
N ILE A 477 41.81 2.28 -45.84
CA ILE A 477 41.94 3.66 -45.32
C ILE A 477 42.67 3.66 -43.96
N LEU A 478 42.41 2.66 -43.11
CA LEU A 478 43.09 2.53 -41.80
C LEU A 478 44.55 2.03 -41.92
N LYS A 479 44.87 1.25 -42.95
CA LYS A 479 46.25 0.78 -43.21
C LYS A 479 47.14 1.90 -43.76
N HIS A 480 46.61 2.66 -44.71
CA HIS A 480 47.29 3.78 -45.37
C HIS A 480 46.93 5.11 -44.71
N LYS A 481 46.93 5.13 -43.36
CA LYS A 481 46.48 6.28 -42.55
C LYS A 481 47.20 7.59 -42.85
N ASN A 482 48.42 7.53 -43.39
CA ASN A 482 49.23 8.70 -43.74
C ASN A 482 48.82 9.37 -45.06
N GLU A 483 48.03 8.69 -45.90
CA GLU A 483 47.57 9.16 -47.21
C GLU A 483 46.16 9.79 -47.16
N HIS A 484 45.48 9.64 -46.02
CA HIS A 484 44.11 10.06 -45.80
C HIS A 484 44.02 11.16 -44.75
N SER A 485 42.96 11.99 -44.83
CA SER A 485 42.76 13.03 -43.81
C SER A 485 42.45 12.40 -42.45
N THR A 486 42.82 13.09 -41.37
CA THR A 486 42.52 12.63 -40.01
C THR A 486 41.03 12.39 -39.77
N GLU A 487 40.17 13.10 -40.51
CA GLU A 487 38.72 12.93 -40.44
C GLU A 487 38.27 11.64 -41.14
N GLU A 488 38.77 11.37 -42.35
CA GLU A 488 38.51 10.13 -43.10
C GLU A 488 38.88 8.86 -42.31
N VAL A 489 40.03 8.89 -41.64
CA VAL A 489 40.51 7.78 -40.79
C VAL A 489 39.58 7.57 -39.59
N ASN A 490 39.08 8.65 -38.96
CA ASN A 490 38.14 8.54 -37.85
C ASN A 490 36.79 7.95 -38.31
N TYR A 491 36.25 8.39 -39.46
CA TYR A 491 34.98 7.88 -39.97
C TYR A 491 35.07 6.43 -40.42
N ALA A 492 36.16 6.05 -41.09
CA ALA A 492 36.39 4.67 -41.48
C ALA A 492 36.43 3.74 -40.26
N PHE A 493 37.09 4.18 -39.20
CA PHE A 493 37.17 3.48 -37.93
C PHE A 493 35.78 3.36 -37.25
N ASP A 494 35.02 4.45 -37.13
CA ASP A 494 33.72 4.42 -36.45
C ASP A 494 32.69 3.55 -37.18
N ILE A 495 32.68 3.56 -38.52
CA ILE A 495 31.79 2.70 -39.32
C ILE A 495 32.15 1.22 -39.17
N LEU A 496 33.45 0.88 -39.14
CA LEU A 496 33.90 -0.49 -38.90
C LEU A 496 33.49 -0.99 -37.51
N MET A 497 33.63 -0.15 -36.48
CA MET A 497 33.19 -0.48 -35.12
C MET A 497 31.66 -0.66 -35.03
N ASP A 498 30.89 0.19 -35.70
CA ASP A 498 29.42 0.09 -35.74
C ASP A 498 28.93 -1.15 -36.50
N ARG A 499 29.70 -1.61 -37.49
CA ARG A 499 29.48 -2.89 -38.20
C ARG A 499 29.95 -4.10 -37.41
N GLY A 500 30.44 -3.93 -36.19
CA GLY A 500 30.85 -5.01 -35.29
C GLY A 500 32.20 -5.62 -35.62
N VAL A 501 33.08 -4.89 -36.34
CA VAL A 501 34.47 -5.31 -36.52
C VAL A 501 35.25 -5.02 -35.23
N ASN A 502 35.89 -6.04 -34.68
CA ASN A 502 36.61 -5.97 -33.40
C ASN A 502 38.05 -5.47 -33.58
N PHE A 503 38.67 -4.94 -32.52
CA PHE A 503 40.04 -4.41 -32.60
C PHE A 503 41.05 -5.51 -32.92
N HIS A 504 40.87 -6.70 -32.36
CA HIS A 504 41.65 -7.90 -32.67
C HIS A 504 41.55 -8.31 -34.15
N GLN A 505 40.38 -8.12 -34.79
CA GLN A 505 40.21 -8.40 -36.22
C GLN A 505 40.97 -7.39 -37.08
N LEU A 506 41.01 -6.12 -36.67
CA LEU A 506 41.76 -5.08 -37.37
C LEU A 506 43.28 -5.31 -37.26
N GLU A 507 43.78 -5.74 -36.08
CA GLU A 507 45.19 -6.09 -35.89
C GLU A 507 45.59 -7.29 -36.77
N ASN A 508 44.76 -8.35 -36.80
CA ASN A 508 45.00 -9.55 -37.63
C ASN A 508 45.02 -9.26 -39.14
N VAL A 509 44.32 -8.23 -39.60
CA VAL A 509 44.31 -7.81 -41.00
C VAL A 509 45.45 -6.84 -41.31
N GLY A 510 46.29 -6.48 -40.34
CA GLY A 510 47.50 -5.68 -40.52
C GLY A 510 47.33 -4.17 -40.28
N VAL A 511 46.28 -3.75 -39.57
CA VAL A 511 46.17 -2.36 -39.08
C VAL A 511 47.08 -2.21 -37.85
N PRO A 512 47.95 -1.18 -37.77
CA PRO A 512 48.95 -1.04 -36.70
C PRO A 512 48.32 -0.60 -35.37
N LEU A 513 47.60 -1.51 -34.74
CA LEU A 513 47.00 -1.37 -33.42
C LEU A 513 47.94 -2.03 -32.42
N GLY A 514 48.67 -1.27 -31.62
CA GLY A 514 49.64 -1.86 -30.69
C GLY A 514 49.01 -2.89 -29.73
N GLN A 515 49.79 -3.88 -29.29
CA GLN A 515 49.36 -4.99 -28.41
C GLN A 515 48.62 -4.54 -27.12
N GLU A 516 48.87 -3.30 -26.68
CA GLU A 516 48.18 -2.67 -25.55
C GLU A 516 46.66 -2.52 -25.78
N ILE A 517 46.23 -2.24 -27.01
CA ILE A 517 44.81 -2.07 -27.38
C ILE A 517 44.08 -3.40 -27.42
N VAL A 518 44.70 -4.45 -27.93
CA VAL A 518 44.11 -5.79 -27.99
C VAL A 518 43.96 -6.40 -26.59
N LYS A 519 44.95 -6.17 -25.72
CA LYS A 519 44.83 -6.51 -24.29
C LYS A 519 43.72 -5.71 -23.60
N ALA A 520 43.58 -4.42 -23.91
CA ALA A 520 42.52 -3.57 -23.37
C ALA A 520 41.12 -3.97 -23.89
N GLU A 521 41.01 -4.43 -25.14
CA GLU A 521 39.78 -4.95 -25.71
C GLU A 521 39.32 -6.21 -24.96
N GLN A 522 40.22 -7.16 -24.70
CA GLN A 522 39.89 -8.36 -23.94
C GLN A 522 39.42 -8.00 -22.52
N GLN A 523 40.10 -7.08 -21.85
CA GLN A 523 39.69 -6.56 -20.54
C GLN A 523 38.34 -5.85 -20.58
N TYR A 524 38.01 -5.13 -21.67
CA TYR A 524 36.69 -4.54 -21.86
C TYR A 524 35.59 -5.61 -21.96
N TYR A 525 35.83 -6.71 -22.68
CA TYR A 525 34.88 -7.83 -22.75
C TYR A 525 34.65 -8.48 -21.39
N ASP A 526 35.71 -8.68 -20.59
CA ASP A 526 35.59 -9.18 -19.21
C ASP A 526 34.77 -8.21 -18.35
N ILE A 527 35.09 -6.91 -18.39
CA ILE A 527 34.34 -5.88 -17.67
C ILE A 527 32.86 -5.89 -18.06
N LYS A 528 32.55 -6.01 -19.35
CA LYS A 528 31.18 -6.08 -19.87
C LYS A 528 30.44 -7.32 -19.34
N ALA A 529 31.11 -8.47 -19.27
CA ALA A 529 30.54 -9.70 -18.74
C ALA A 529 30.25 -9.60 -17.24
N TYR A 530 31.23 -9.23 -16.42
CA TYR A 530 31.05 -9.09 -14.97
C TYR A 530 30.06 -7.98 -14.60
N SER A 531 30.06 -6.88 -15.36
CA SER A 531 29.09 -5.80 -15.20
C SER A 531 27.66 -6.26 -15.45
N LYS A 532 27.46 -7.14 -16.45
CA LYS A 532 26.16 -7.78 -16.73
C LYS A 532 25.72 -8.72 -15.62
N PHE A 533 26.63 -9.56 -15.09
CA PHE A 533 26.33 -10.43 -13.95
C PHE A 533 25.93 -9.62 -12.70
N ALA A 534 26.70 -8.59 -12.35
CA ALA A 534 26.38 -7.69 -11.25
C ALA A 534 24.98 -7.07 -11.42
N TYR A 535 24.61 -6.65 -12.63
CA TYR A 535 23.31 -6.04 -12.93
C TYR A 535 22.15 -7.03 -12.80
N ILE A 536 22.31 -8.27 -13.30
CA ILE A 536 21.28 -9.31 -13.19
C ILE A 536 20.99 -9.63 -11.72
N PHE A 537 22.03 -9.88 -10.91
CA PHE A 537 21.86 -10.15 -9.50
C PHE A 537 21.30 -8.95 -8.72
N TYR A 538 21.66 -7.73 -9.11
CA TYR A 538 21.09 -6.50 -8.54
C TYR A 538 19.58 -6.41 -8.78
N LEU A 539 19.12 -6.70 -10.00
CA LEU A 539 17.68 -6.71 -10.33
C LEU A 539 16.93 -7.83 -9.59
N ILE A 540 17.50 -9.03 -9.54
CA ILE A 540 16.91 -10.16 -8.81
C ILE A 540 16.74 -9.80 -7.33
N GLY A 541 17.78 -9.23 -6.70
CA GLY A 541 17.72 -8.76 -5.31
C GLY A 541 16.61 -7.74 -5.09
N GLY A 542 16.49 -6.74 -5.98
CA GLY A 542 15.45 -5.71 -5.91
C GLY A 542 14.02 -6.28 -6.03
N ILE A 543 13.79 -7.18 -6.98
CA ILE A 543 12.47 -7.82 -7.18
C ILE A 543 12.10 -8.67 -5.94
N LEU A 544 13.05 -9.42 -5.40
CA LEU A 544 12.82 -10.27 -4.23
C LEU A 544 12.54 -9.45 -2.96
N ILE A 545 13.13 -8.27 -2.80
CA ILE A 545 12.77 -7.33 -1.72
C ILE A 545 11.30 -6.90 -1.84
N ILE A 546 10.85 -6.56 -3.05
CA ILE A 546 9.46 -6.15 -3.27
C ILE A 546 8.54 -7.32 -2.96
N LEU A 547 8.86 -8.53 -3.44
CA LEU A 547 8.10 -9.75 -3.16
C LEU A 547 8.05 -10.09 -1.67
N HIS A 548 9.14 -9.85 -0.92
CA HIS A 548 9.12 -10.01 0.55
C HIS A 548 8.03 -9.14 1.19
N PHE A 549 7.93 -7.87 0.81
CA PHE A 549 6.87 -6.98 1.33
C PHE A 549 5.47 -7.42 0.86
N VAL A 550 5.33 -7.89 -0.39
CA VAL A 550 4.06 -8.40 -0.92
C VAL A 550 3.60 -9.66 -0.17
N PHE A 551 4.49 -10.64 0.05
CA PHE A 551 4.15 -11.86 0.79
C PHE A 551 3.85 -11.59 2.25
N LYS A 552 4.59 -10.65 2.87
CA LYS A 552 4.33 -10.20 4.24
C LYS A 552 2.94 -9.56 4.37
N ASN A 553 2.54 -8.75 3.39
CA ASN A 553 1.24 -8.10 3.37
C ASN A 553 0.08 -9.09 3.15
N ASN A 554 0.30 -10.13 2.33
CA ASN A 554 -0.70 -11.16 2.03
C ASN A 554 -0.71 -12.35 3.01
N LYS A 555 0.07 -12.28 4.11
CA LYS A 555 0.19 -13.34 5.14
C LYS A 555 0.59 -14.72 4.58
N ILE A 556 1.32 -14.76 3.46
CA ILE A 556 1.80 -16.01 2.85
C ILE A 556 3.13 -16.41 3.50
N SER A 557 3.06 -17.00 4.70
CA SER A 557 4.21 -17.24 5.57
C SER A 557 5.34 -18.07 4.93
N GLU A 558 5.00 -18.96 4.01
CA GLU A 558 5.95 -19.87 3.34
C GLU A 558 7.03 -19.14 2.52
N PHE A 559 6.71 -17.98 1.95
CA PHE A 559 7.63 -17.27 1.03
C PHE A 559 8.29 -16.02 1.64
N ILE A 560 7.90 -15.59 2.84
CA ILE A 560 8.43 -14.35 3.46
C ILE A 560 9.93 -14.46 3.75
N VAL A 561 10.34 -15.56 4.40
CA VAL A 561 11.73 -15.79 4.81
C VAL A 561 12.62 -16.11 3.59
N PRO A 562 12.23 -17.04 2.68
CA PRO A 562 13.00 -17.29 1.46
C PRO A 562 13.21 -16.03 0.60
N ALA A 563 12.17 -15.21 0.40
CA ALA A 563 12.30 -14.00 -0.42
C ALA A 563 13.31 -12.99 0.18
N ARG A 564 13.34 -12.84 1.51
CA ARG A 564 14.34 -12.00 2.19
C ARG A 564 15.73 -12.56 2.01
N ASP A 565 15.92 -13.85 2.29
CA ASP A 565 17.24 -14.46 2.34
C ASP A 565 17.86 -14.56 0.93
N LEU A 566 17.07 -14.95 -0.09
CA LEU A 566 17.53 -14.93 -1.48
C LEU A 566 17.84 -13.51 -1.95
N SER A 567 17.09 -12.49 -1.50
CA SER A 567 17.40 -11.09 -1.84
C SER A 567 18.76 -10.67 -1.28
N ILE A 568 19.04 -10.98 -0.01
CA ILE A 568 20.32 -10.68 0.63
C ILE A 568 21.47 -11.38 -0.13
N ILE A 569 21.32 -12.66 -0.44
CA ILE A 569 22.31 -13.42 -1.23
C ILE A 569 22.54 -12.77 -2.58
N ALA A 570 21.49 -12.40 -3.30
CA ALA A 570 21.60 -11.74 -4.61
C ALA A 570 22.34 -10.40 -4.52
N PHE A 571 22.09 -9.58 -3.50
CA PHE A 571 22.83 -8.33 -3.30
C PHE A 571 24.30 -8.55 -2.95
N VAL A 572 24.62 -9.54 -2.11
CA VAL A 572 26.02 -9.89 -1.78
C VAL A 572 26.78 -10.33 -3.03
N VAL A 573 26.17 -11.21 -3.84
CA VAL A 573 26.76 -11.65 -5.11
C VAL A 573 26.92 -10.49 -6.10
N SER A 574 25.94 -9.59 -6.17
CA SER A 574 26.03 -8.37 -6.98
C SER A 574 27.21 -7.48 -6.57
N ILE A 575 27.36 -7.22 -5.26
CA ILE A 575 28.46 -6.41 -4.70
C ILE A 575 29.82 -7.04 -5.00
N PHE A 576 29.94 -8.37 -4.88
CA PHE A 576 31.16 -9.09 -5.24
C PHE A 576 31.55 -8.83 -6.70
N TYR A 577 30.62 -9.00 -7.64
CA TYR A 577 30.88 -8.76 -9.07
C TYR A 577 31.16 -7.28 -9.39
N MET A 578 30.54 -6.34 -8.67
CA MET A 578 30.89 -4.92 -8.79
C MET A 578 32.35 -4.67 -8.41
N PHE A 579 32.85 -5.32 -7.37
CA PHE A 579 34.24 -5.17 -6.90
C PHE A 579 35.24 -5.78 -7.89
N VAL A 580 34.90 -6.95 -8.46
CA VAL A 580 35.67 -7.58 -9.54
C VAL A 580 35.74 -6.64 -10.76
N MET A 581 34.60 -6.08 -11.16
CA MET A 581 34.52 -5.11 -12.25
C MET A 581 35.35 -3.85 -11.97
N TYR A 582 35.31 -3.32 -10.74
CA TYR A 582 36.13 -2.19 -10.32
C TYR A 582 37.63 -2.49 -10.47
N SER A 583 38.08 -3.65 -10.00
CA SER A 583 39.47 -4.09 -10.13
C SER A 583 39.91 -4.24 -11.59
N LEU A 584 39.07 -4.85 -12.43
CA LEU A 584 39.32 -4.98 -13.87
C LEU A 584 39.37 -3.62 -14.57
N SER A 585 38.50 -2.67 -14.19
CA SER A 585 38.51 -1.32 -14.76
C SER A 585 39.83 -0.59 -14.51
N ARG A 586 40.46 -0.77 -13.34
CA ARG A 586 41.80 -0.23 -13.07
C ARG A 586 42.87 -0.85 -13.97
N LYS A 587 42.82 -2.17 -14.16
CA LYS A 587 43.74 -2.87 -15.08
C LYS A 587 43.57 -2.36 -16.52
N PHE A 588 42.33 -2.15 -16.96
CA PHE A 588 42.00 -1.57 -18.26
C PHE A 588 42.61 -0.19 -18.47
N TYR A 589 42.38 0.75 -17.55
CA TYR A 589 42.91 2.12 -17.67
C TYR A 589 44.45 2.18 -17.60
N ASN A 590 45.07 1.23 -16.89
CA ASN A 590 46.53 1.07 -16.92
C ASN A 590 47.01 0.54 -18.28
N SER A 591 46.30 -0.42 -18.89
CA SER A 591 46.62 -0.95 -20.22
C SER A 591 46.49 0.10 -21.33
N ILE A 592 45.53 1.01 -21.26
CA ILE A 592 45.41 2.15 -22.20
C ILE A 592 46.27 3.38 -21.81
N LYS A 593 47.23 3.23 -20.88
CA LYS A 593 48.14 4.28 -20.37
C LYS A 593 47.43 5.57 -19.93
N SER A 594 46.22 5.44 -19.38
CA SER A 594 45.38 6.57 -18.97
C SER A 594 44.88 6.41 -17.52
N PRO A 595 45.77 6.32 -16.51
CA PRO A 595 45.41 6.04 -15.12
C PRO A 595 44.56 7.14 -14.47
N ASN A 596 44.62 8.37 -14.99
CA ASN A 596 43.84 9.52 -14.49
C ASN A 596 42.33 9.39 -14.78
N LEU A 597 41.93 8.49 -15.67
CA LEU A 597 40.53 8.22 -16.01
C LEU A 597 39.90 7.13 -15.12
N ASN A 598 40.67 6.55 -14.20
CA ASN A 598 40.20 5.54 -13.26
C ASN A 598 38.98 6.01 -12.46
N LEU A 599 38.05 5.09 -12.18
CA LEU A 599 36.97 5.34 -11.24
C LEU A 599 37.54 5.55 -9.83
N ASN A 600 37.20 6.67 -9.20
CA ASN A 600 37.50 6.90 -7.79
C ASN A 600 36.76 5.86 -6.93
N PHE A 601 37.47 5.24 -5.98
CA PHE A 601 36.96 4.19 -5.11
C PHE A 601 35.79 4.66 -4.23
N ILE A 602 35.87 5.85 -3.66
CA ILE A 602 34.81 6.45 -2.82
C ILE A 602 33.53 6.63 -3.65
N LEU A 603 33.73 7.05 -4.89
CA LEU A 603 32.68 7.40 -5.83
C LEU A 603 31.99 6.14 -6.39
N PHE A 604 32.75 5.05 -6.53
CA PHE A 604 32.23 3.70 -6.78
C PHE A 604 31.38 3.18 -5.62
N LEU A 605 31.84 3.32 -4.36
CA LEU A 605 31.09 2.91 -3.17
C LEU A 605 29.73 3.62 -3.06
N ILE A 606 29.70 4.94 -3.29
CA ILE A 606 28.46 5.74 -3.29
C ILE A 606 27.53 5.33 -4.45
N GLY A 607 28.08 4.78 -5.54
CA GLY A 607 27.33 4.34 -6.71
C GLY A 607 26.60 3.00 -6.56
N ILE A 608 26.91 2.21 -5.51
CA ILE A 608 26.34 0.86 -5.32
C ILE A 608 24.80 0.87 -5.27
N PRO A 609 24.13 1.75 -4.49
CA PRO A 609 22.66 1.80 -4.45
C PRO A 609 21.99 2.27 -5.76
N PHE A 610 22.77 2.78 -6.71
CA PHE A 610 22.29 3.30 -7.99
C PHE A 610 22.80 2.48 -9.18
N TYR A 611 23.26 1.25 -8.93
CA TYR A 611 23.96 0.47 -9.95
C TYR A 611 23.12 0.09 -11.16
N GLY A 612 21.80 -0.05 -10.97
CA GLY A 612 20.86 -0.27 -12.06
C GLY A 612 20.98 0.79 -13.17
N ILE A 613 21.35 2.03 -12.79
CA ILE A 613 21.58 3.13 -13.72
C ILE A 613 23.06 3.20 -14.12
N SER A 614 23.98 3.05 -13.16
CA SER A 614 25.41 3.20 -13.43
C SER A 614 25.97 2.13 -14.37
N HIS A 615 25.38 0.93 -14.42
CA HIS A 615 25.76 -0.16 -15.32
C HIS A 615 25.87 0.29 -16.78
N PHE A 616 24.81 0.91 -17.30
CA PHE A 616 24.73 1.35 -18.69
C PHE A 616 25.73 2.46 -19.01
N LEU A 617 25.95 3.37 -18.07
CA LEU A 617 26.87 4.50 -18.23
C LEU A 617 28.32 4.06 -18.26
N LEU A 618 28.69 3.18 -17.33
CA LEU A 618 30.07 2.73 -17.13
C LEU A 618 30.51 1.88 -18.33
N LYS A 619 29.61 1.04 -18.85
CA LYS A 619 29.83 0.28 -20.09
C LYS A 619 30.10 1.20 -21.29
N ASN A 620 29.26 2.22 -21.49
CA ASN A 620 29.39 3.14 -22.62
C ASN A 620 30.67 3.99 -22.53
N ARG A 621 31.05 4.41 -21.31
CA ARG A 621 32.29 5.17 -21.10
C ARG A 621 33.53 4.36 -21.46
N ILE A 622 33.66 3.14 -20.94
CA ILE A 622 34.86 2.33 -21.16
C ILE A 622 35.05 2.02 -22.65
N LEU A 623 33.96 1.73 -23.36
CA LEU A 623 34.00 1.56 -24.82
C LEU A 623 34.41 2.86 -25.55
N GLY A 624 33.87 4.01 -25.13
CA GLY A 624 34.23 5.31 -25.70
C GLY A 624 35.70 5.68 -25.45
N ASP A 625 36.21 5.42 -24.24
CA ASP A 625 37.61 5.63 -23.88
C ASP A 625 38.55 4.72 -24.69
N LEU A 626 38.16 3.46 -24.94
CA LEU A 626 38.89 2.52 -25.80
C LEU A 626 38.96 3.03 -27.25
N LYS A 627 37.81 3.40 -27.83
CA LYS A 627 37.72 3.96 -29.19
C LYS A 627 38.61 5.20 -29.33
N LYS A 628 38.52 6.13 -28.38
CA LYS A 628 39.31 7.37 -28.40
C LYS A 628 40.81 7.11 -28.34
N ARG A 629 41.25 6.16 -27.51
CA ARG A 629 42.67 5.78 -27.44
C ARG A 629 43.16 5.16 -28.74
N CYS A 630 42.33 4.32 -29.37
CA CYS A 630 42.62 3.75 -30.67
C CYS A 630 42.77 4.83 -31.75
N LEU A 631 41.83 5.78 -31.83
CA LEU A 631 41.93 6.93 -32.74
C LEU A 631 43.18 7.77 -32.50
N GLN A 632 43.62 7.94 -31.24
CA GLN A 632 44.88 8.63 -30.93
C GLN A 632 46.14 7.92 -31.41
N LEU A 633 46.11 6.58 -31.57
CA LEU A 633 47.23 5.81 -32.11
C LEU A 633 47.18 5.74 -33.66
N LEU A 634 45.99 5.94 -34.23
CA LEU A 634 45.77 6.03 -35.66
C LEU A 634 46.09 7.44 -36.19
N LYS A 635 45.98 8.49 -35.37
CA LYS A 635 46.66 9.78 -35.60
C LYS A 635 48.16 9.64 -35.49
#